data_AF-A0A8X6PNG6-F1
#
_entry.id   AF-A0A8X6PNG6-F1
#
_cell.length_a   1.000
_cell.length_b   1.000
_cell.length_c   1.000
_cell.angle_alpha   90.00
_cell.angle_beta   90.00
_cell.angle_gamma   90.00
#
_symmetry.space_group_name_H-M   'P 1'
#
loop_
_entity.id
_entity.type
_entity.pdbx_description
1 polymer ?
#
loop_
_entity_poly.entity_id
_entity_poly.type
_entity_poly.pdbx_seq_one_letter_code
_entity_poly.pdbx_strand_id
1 'polypeptide(L)'
;MVACTRRPGFVECTCQPGYGGTWCEECAPGNFRAGKECVVCPCSNLTSTAECKMESSGQVSCMQCLPGHRGSLCTSCTAGYQWTEDKCVPLNCLSSSLCAQQRDAPGCEECVFLDNKFPTTAHRSKS
;
A
#
# COMPACT_ATOMS: atom_id res chain seq x y z
N MET A 1 -9.50 4.71 28.99
CA MET A 1 -9.65 3.84 30.18
C MET A 1 -9.56 2.41 29.69
N VAL A 2 -8.75 1.57 30.32
CA VAL A 2 -8.79 0.11 30.08
C VAL A 2 -9.73 -0.48 31.13
N ALA A 3 -10.78 -1.17 30.68
CA ALA A 3 -11.74 -1.83 31.56
C ALA A 3 -11.85 -3.29 31.16
N CYS A 4 -11.52 -4.20 32.07
CA CYS A 4 -11.48 -5.64 31.79
C CYS A 4 -12.46 -6.40 32.69
N THR A 5 -13.26 -7.27 32.08
CA THR A 5 -14.10 -8.23 32.77
C THR A 5 -13.49 -9.62 32.61
N ARG A 6 -13.17 -10.27 33.74
CA ARG A 6 -12.60 -11.64 33.77
C ARG A 6 -13.60 -12.61 34.38
N ARG A 7 -13.99 -13.63 33.61
CA ARG A 7 -14.80 -14.78 34.03
C ARG A 7 -14.02 -16.09 33.78
N PRO A 8 -14.39 -17.22 34.41
CA PRO A 8 -13.76 -18.50 34.12
C PRO A 8 -13.94 -18.84 32.63
N GLY A 9 -12.82 -18.92 31.89
CA GLY A 9 -12.82 -19.22 30.45
C GLY A 9 -13.12 -18.05 29.50
N PHE A 10 -13.36 -16.84 30.02
CA PHE A 10 -13.66 -15.68 29.17
C PHE A 10 -13.09 -14.38 29.75
N VAL A 11 -12.36 -13.64 28.93
CA VAL A 11 -11.81 -12.33 29.28
C VAL A 11 -12.18 -11.37 28.17
N GLU A 12 -12.73 -10.23 28.55
CA GLU A 12 -13.10 -9.16 27.63
C GLU A 12 -12.62 -7.83 28.19
N CYS A 13 -11.79 -7.14 27.44
CA CYS A 13 -11.27 -5.83 27.78
C CYS A 13 -11.71 -4.78 26.76
N THR A 14 -12.17 -3.63 27.25
CA THR A 14 -12.33 -2.42 26.45
C THR A 14 -11.02 -1.65 26.45
N CYS A 15 -10.36 -1.61 25.29
CA CYS A 15 -9.06 -0.98 25.13
C CYS A 15 -9.15 0.52 24.82
N GLN A 16 -8.07 1.25 25.09
CA GLN A 16 -7.93 2.62 24.61
C GLN A 16 -7.80 2.67 23.08
N PRO A 17 -8.14 3.79 22.43
CA PRO A 17 -7.90 3.98 21.01
C PRO A 17 -6.44 3.66 20.66
N GLY A 18 -6.23 2.85 19.63
CA GLY A 18 -4.90 2.41 19.19
C GLY A 18 -4.39 1.12 19.83
N TYR A 19 -5.09 0.55 20.82
CA TYR A 19 -4.73 -0.71 21.47
C TYR A 19 -5.75 -1.81 21.15
N GLY A 20 -5.28 -3.05 21.06
CA GLY A 20 -6.05 -4.25 20.77
C GLY A 20 -5.48 -5.48 21.49
N GLY A 21 -6.02 -6.66 21.19
CA GLY A 21 -5.72 -7.89 21.91
C GLY A 21 -6.69 -8.15 23.06
N THR A 22 -6.63 -9.35 23.64
CA THR A 22 -7.56 -9.78 24.71
C THR A 22 -7.39 -8.94 25.98
N TRP A 23 -6.19 -8.43 26.21
CA TRP A 23 -5.78 -7.66 27.39
C TRP A 23 -5.27 -6.26 27.04
N CYS A 24 -5.53 -5.78 25.82
CA CYS A 24 -4.99 -4.51 25.32
C CYS A 24 -3.46 -4.49 25.26
N GLU A 25 -2.85 -5.65 25.06
CA GLU A 25 -1.41 -5.88 25.03
C GLU A 25 -0.79 -5.65 23.64
N GLU A 26 -1.62 -5.58 22.61
CA GLU A 26 -1.24 -5.37 21.22
C GLU A 26 -1.64 -3.97 20.75
N CYS A 27 -1.01 -3.50 19.68
CA CYS A 27 -1.50 -2.30 19.00
C CYS A 27 -2.61 -2.68 18.02
N ALA A 28 -3.67 -1.88 17.98
CA ALA A 28 -4.75 -2.07 17.03
C ALA A 28 -4.22 -1.93 15.58
N PRO A 29 -4.87 -2.57 14.58
CA PRO A 29 -4.48 -2.42 13.18
C PRO A 29 -4.30 -0.95 12.77
N GLY A 30 -3.26 -0.68 11.98
CA GLY A 30 -2.87 0.69 11.63
C GLY A 30 -2.12 1.46 12.73
N ASN A 31 -1.76 0.81 13.84
CA ASN A 31 -0.88 1.36 14.88
C ASN A 31 0.32 0.45 15.07
N PHE A 32 1.45 1.02 15.46
CA PHE A 32 2.67 0.29 15.79
C PHE A 32 3.18 0.68 17.18
N ARG A 33 4.00 -0.20 17.76
CA ARG A 33 4.55 0.02 19.09
C ARG A 33 5.78 0.93 19.02
N ALA A 34 5.69 2.14 19.55
CA ALA A 34 6.80 3.06 19.72
C ALA A 34 7.19 3.11 21.22
N GLY A 35 8.18 2.31 21.60
CA GLY A 35 8.56 2.16 23.02
C GLY A 35 7.46 1.47 23.84
N LYS A 36 6.80 2.22 24.73
CA LYS A 36 5.71 1.69 25.58
C LYS A 36 4.31 2.03 25.08
N GLU A 37 4.20 2.84 24.03
CA GLU A 37 2.92 3.35 23.55
C GLU A 37 2.62 2.84 22.14
N CYS A 38 1.33 2.69 21.83
CA CYS A 38 0.86 2.48 20.46
C CYS A 38 0.64 3.83 19.79
N VAL A 39 1.27 4.01 18.63
CA VAL A 39 1.21 5.22 17.83
C VAL A 39 0.67 4.88 16.45
N VAL A 40 -0.12 5.79 15.89
CA VAL A 40 -0.70 5.65 14.55
C VAL A 40 0.41 5.50 13.52
N CYS A 41 0.26 4.55 12.61
CA CYS A 41 1.17 4.37 11.49
C CYS A 41 1.18 5.63 10.63
N PRO A 42 2.36 6.14 10.20
CA PRO A 42 2.47 7.25 9.26
C PRO A 42 2.08 6.85 7.82
N CYS A 43 1.49 5.67 7.63
CA CYS A 43 1.09 5.09 6.36
C CYS A 43 -0.35 5.48 6.05
N SER A 44 -0.58 6.08 4.88
CA SER A 44 -1.93 6.43 4.42
C SER A 44 -2.60 5.24 3.73
N ASN A 45 -3.92 5.11 3.89
CA ASN A 45 -4.73 4.17 3.12
C ASN A 45 -4.83 4.55 1.62
N LEU A 46 -4.41 5.77 1.27
CA LEU A 46 -4.36 6.27 -0.11
C LEU A 46 -3.11 5.78 -0.87
N THR A 47 -2.05 5.42 -0.15
CA THR A 47 -0.74 5.08 -0.73
C THR A 47 -0.28 3.67 -0.37
N SER A 48 -0.93 3.04 0.62
CA SER A 48 -0.56 1.74 1.18
C SER A 48 -1.78 1.06 1.81
N THR A 49 -1.59 -0.13 2.38
CA THR A 49 -2.62 -0.80 3.20
C THR A 49 -2.86 -0.16 4.57
N ALA A 50 -2.21 0.98 4.87
CA ALA A 50 -2.19 1.67 6.17
C ALA A 50 -1.60 0.84 7.33
N GLU A 51 -1.06 -0.34 7.04
CA GLU A 51 -0.32 -1.18 8.00
C GLU A 51 1.17 -0.90 7.92
N CYS A 52 1.83 -0.87 9.07
CA CYS A 52 3.25 -0.61 9.16
C CYS A 52 3.97 -1.57 10.11
N LYS A 53 5.26 -1.78 9.82
CA LYS A 53 6.18 -2.59 10.61
C LYS A 53 7.40 -1.78 11.00
N MET A 54 8.01 -2.15 12.11
CA MET A 54 9.29 -1.59 12.54
C MET A 54 10.42 -2.41 11.89
N GLU A 55 11.28 -1.73 11.13
CA GLU A 55 12.48 -2.32 10.56
C GLU A 55 13.59 -2.44 11.63
N SER A 56 14.57 -3.30 11.37
CA SER A 56 15.71 -3.53 12.27
C SER A 56 16.56 -2.27 12.52
N SER A 57 16.49 -1.29 11.62
CA SER A 57 17.11 0.03 11.76
C SER A 57 16.40 0.95 12.75
N GLY A 58 15.25 0.53 13.30
CA GLY A 58 14.37 1.36 14.13
C GLY A 58 13.46 2.30 13.34
N GLN A 59 13.49 2.23 12.00
CA GLN A 59 12.61 3.02 11.15
C GLN A 59 11.29 2.28 10.89
N VAL A 60 10.20 3.02 10.79
CA VAL A 60 8.89 2.46 10.40
C VAL A 60 8.80 2.36 8.88
N SER A 61 8.33 1.22 8.38
CA SER A 61 8.02 1.00 6.98
C SER A 61 6.60 0.47 6.83
N CYS A 62 5.86 0.99 5.85
CA CYS A 62 4.57 0.42 5.46
C CYS A 62 4.78 -1.00 4.92
N MET A 63 3.81 -1.88 5.20
CA MET A 63 3.92 -3.29 4.83
C MET A 63 3.76 -3.51 3.33
N GLN A 64 2.80 -2.82 2.71
CA GLN A 64 2.52 -2.94 1.29
C GLN A 64 2.15 -1.59 0.69
N CYS A 65 2.94 -1.12 -0.27
CA CYS A 65 2.61 0.05 -1.08
C CYS A 65 1.57 -0.31 -2.13
N LEU A 66 0.68 0.64 -2.41
CA LEU A 66 -0.22 0.55 -3.54
C LEU A 66 0.56 0.66 -4.86
N PRO A 67 -0.01 0.19 -5.98
CA PRO A 67 0.67 0.23 -7.27
C PRO A 67 1.16 1.63 -7.65
N GLY A 68 2.38 1.71 -8.17
CA GLY A 68 3.01 2.99 -8.52
C GLY A 68 3.67 3.73 -7.35
N HIS A 69 3.41 3.35 -6.10
CA HIS A 69 4.06 3.91 -4.91
C HIS A 69 5.30 3.10 -4.49
N ARG A 70 6.26 3.76 -3.86
CA ARG A 70 7.51 3.19 -3.32
C ARG A 70 8.06 3.98 -2.14
N GLY A 71 9.14 3.45 -1.57
CA GLY A 71 9.80 3.98 -0.38
C GLY A 71 9.24 3.36 0.89
N SER A 72 9.91 3.58 2.03
CA SER A 72 9.47 3.01 3.30
C SER A 72 8.07 3.45 3.71
N LEU A 73 7.66 4.67 3.36
CA LEU A 73 6.33 5.21 3.69
C LEU A 73 5.35 5.21 2.51
N CYS A 74 5.72 4.63 1.36
CA CYS A 74 4.91 4.66 0.13
C CYS A 74 4.53 6.07 -0.36
N THR A 75 5.27 7.11 0.07
CA THR A 75 5.01 8.52 -0.26
C THR A 75 5.73 8.98 -1.53
N SER A 76 6.43 8.09 -2.23
CA SER A 76 7.15 8.41 -3.47
C SER A 76 6.62 7.59 -4.62
N CYS A 77 6.61 8.15 -5.83
CA CYS A 77 6.26 7.39 -7.02
C CYS A 77 7.45 6.59 -7.57
N THR A 78 7.16 5.37 -8.02
CA THR A 78 8.06 4.52 -8.78
C THR A 78 8.43 5.18 -10.10
N ALA A 79 9.60 4.84 -10.65
CA ALA A 79 9.98 5.33 -11.98
C ALA A 79 8.88 5.01 -13.00
N GLY A 80 8.53 5.98 -13.84
CA GLY A 80 7.41 5.85 -14.77
C GLY A 80 6.06 6.29 -14.20
N TYR A 81 5.99 6.75 -12.96
CA TYR A 81 4.79 7.33 -12.33
C TYR A 81 5.05 8.77 -11.88
N GLN A 82 4.00 9.59 -11.91
CA GLN A 82 3.98 10.97 -11.41
C GLN A 82 2.95 11.11 -10.31
N TRP A 83 3.26 11.95 -9.32
CA TRP A 83 2.33 12.28 -8.24
C TRP A 83 1.27 13.26 -8.76
N THR A 84 0.00 12.86 -8.69
CA THR A 84 -1.14 13.69 -9.09
C THR A 84 -2.20 13.63 -8.00
N GLU A 85 -2.48 14.79 -7.39
CA GLU A 85 -3.34 14.91 -6.20
C GLU A 85 -2.82 14.04 -5.04
N ASP A 86 -3.39 12.86 -4.86
CA ASP A 86 -3.10 11.93 -3.76
C ASP A 86 -2.65 10.53 -4.21
N LYS A 87 -2.36 10.35 -5.51
CA LYS A 87 -2.00 9.04 -6.08
C LYS A 87 -0.87 9.13 -7.10
N CYS A 88 -0.12 8.04 -7.24
CA CYS A 88 0.84 7.88 -8.31
C CYS A 88 0.15 7.38 -9.58
N VAL A 89 0.14 8.22 -10.62
CA VAL A 89 -0.42 7.87 -11.95
C VAL A 89 0.71 7.57 -12.93
N PRO A 90 0.57 6.57 -13.82
CA PRO A 90 1.60 6.26 -14.80
C PRO A 90 1.78 7.38 -15.82
N LEU A 91 3.02 7.70 -16.20
CA LEU A 91 3.37 8.70 -17.21
C LEU A 91 2.99 8.25 -18.63
N ASN A 92 3.10 6.95 -18.90
CA ASN A 92 2.62 6.32 -20.13
C ASN A 92 2.38 4.82 -19.90
N CYS A 93 1.69 4.16 -20.84
CA CYS A 93 1.32 2.75 -20.72
C CYS A 93 2.51 1.77 -20.84
N LEU A 94 3.64 2.21 -21.39
CA LEU A 94 4.85 1.40 -21.62
C LEU A 94 5.86 1.51 -20.47
N SER A 95 5.69 2.47 -19.55
CA SER A 95 6.63 2.70 -18.46
C SER A 95 6.44 1.75 -17.27
N SER A 96 5.58 0.73 -17.37
CA SER A 96 5.42 -0.27 -16.31
C SER A 96 5.24 -1.70 -16.82
N SER A 97 5.81 -2.65 -16.06
CA SER A 97 5.38 -4.05 -16.03
C SER A 97 4.04 -4.25 -15.30
N LEU A 98 3.51 -3.19 -14.66
CA LEU A 98 2.32 -3.26 -13.82
C LEU A 98 1.03 -3.22 -14.63
N CYS A 99 0.93 -2.30 -15.61
CA CYS A 99 -0.14 -2.31 -16.60
C CYS A 99 -0.07 -3.54 -17.53
N ALA A 100 1.11 -4.15 -17.69
CA ALA A 100 1.27 -5.43 -18.39
C ALA A 100 0.73 -6.63 -17.57
N GLN A 101 0.81 -6.58 -16.24
CA GLN A 101 0.35 -7.67 -15.35
C GLN A 101 -1.09 -7.47 -14.83
N GLN A 102 -1.53 -6.23 -14.64
CA GLN A 102 -2.84 -5.84 -14.08
C GLN A 102 -3.40 -4.64 -14.85
N ARG A 103 -4.14 -4.92 -15.92
CA ARG A 103 -4.77 -3.92 -16.80
C ARG A 103 -5.84 -3.09 -16.10
N ASP A 104 -6.48 -3.64 -15.08
CA ASP A 104 -7.51 -2.98 -14.26
C ASP A 104 -6.95 -2.21 -13.05
N ALA A 105 -5.62 -2.09 -12.94
CA ALA A 105 -5.02 -1.30 -11.87
C ALA A 105 -5.37 0.19 -12.04
N PRO A 106 -5.60 0.94 -10.94
CA PRO A 106 -5.94 2.35 -11.00
C PRO A 106 -4.85 3.13 -11.74
N GLY A 107 -5.23 3.81 -12.82
CA GLY A 107 -4.32 4.51 -13.74
C GLY A 107 -3.94 3.72 -15.01
N CYS A 108 -4.29 2.44 -15.13
CA CYS A 108 -4.16 1.65 -16.35
C CYS A 108 -5.50 1.50 -17.12
N GLU A 109 -6.63 1.89 -16.53
CA GLU A 109 -7.97 1.74 -17.13
C GLU A 109 -8.13 2.51 -18.46
N GLU A 110 -7.44 3.65 -18.60
CA GLU A 110 -7.43 4.48 -19.83
C GLU A 110 -6.31 4.07 -20.80
N CYS A 111 -5.53 3.03 -20.48
CA CYS A 111 -4.49 2.57 -21.39
C CYS A 111 -5.11 1.81 -22.56
N VAL A 112 -5.14 2.44 -23.72
CA VAL A 112 -5.32 1.76 -25.00
C VAL A 112 -4.06 0.94 -25.28
N PHE A 113 -4.00 -0.27 -24.73
CA PHE A 113 -3.04 -1.25 -25.20
C PHE A 113 -3.37 -1.49 -26.67
N LEU A 114 -2.46 -1.12 -27.56
CA LEU A 114 -2.47 -1.68 -28.92
C LEU A 114 -2.18 -3.17 -28.75
N ASP A 115 -3.21 -3.94 -28.40
CA ASP A 115 -3.19 -5.38 -28.60
C ASP A 115 -2.82 -5.54 -30.07
N ASN A 116 -1.69 -6.21 -30.33
CA ASN A 116 -1.19 -6.50 -31.66
C ASN A 116 -2.21 -7.35 -32.42
N LYS A 117 -3.29 -6.71 -32.85
CA LYS A 117 -4.25 -7.15 -33.85
C LYS A 117 -4.00 -6.41 -35.15
N PHE A 118 -2.80 -5.84 -35.32
CA PHE A 118 -2.30 -5.50 -36.63
C PHE A 118 -1.69 -6.77 -37.24
N PRO A 119 -2.21 -7.27 -38.38
CA PRO A 119 -1.51 -8.31 -39.12
C PRO A 119 -0.12 -7.77 -39.45
N THR A 120 0.92 -8.58 -39.24
CA THR A 120 2.29 -8.25 -39.64
C THR A 120 2.37 -8.14 -41.16
N THR A 121 2.01 -6.99 -41.74
CA THR A 121 2.37 -6.67 -43.12
C THR A 121 3.74 -6.02 -43.09
N ALA A 122 4.75 -6.85 -43.35
CA ALA A 122 6.10 -6.40 -43.67
C ALA A 122 6.04 -5.49 -44.90
N HIS A 123 6.12 -4.17 -44.71
CA HIS A 123 6.39 -3.27 -45.82
C HIS A 123 7.87 -3.38 -46.18
N ARG A 124 8.16 -4.19 -47.20
CA ARG A 124 9.43 -4.17 -47.92
C ARG A 124 9.53 -2.82 -48.63
N SER A 125 10.38 -1.93 -48.14
CA SER A 125 10.78 -0.73 -48.88
C SER A 125 11.53 -1.19 -50.13
N LYS A 126 10.95 -0.99 -51.33
CA LYS A 126 11.69 -1.14 -52.59
C LYS A 126 12.37 0.19 -52.88
N SER A 127 13.70 0.14 -52.96
CA SER A 127 14.54 1.18 -53.55
C SER A 127 14.37 1.24 -55.07
#